data_AF-A0A2P5FXB8-F1
#
_entry.id   AF-A0A2P5FXB8-F1
#
_cell.length_a   1.000
_cell.length_b   1.000
_cell.length_c   1.000
_cell.angle_alpha   90.00
_cell.angle_beta   90.00
_cell.angle_gamma   90.00
#
_symmetry.space_group_name_H-M   'P 1'
#
loop_
_entity.id
_entity.type
_entity.pdbx_description
1 polymer ?
#
loop_
_entity_poly.entity_id
_entity_poly.type
_entity_poly.pdbx_seq_one_letter_code
_entity_poly.pdbx_strand_id
1 'polypeptide(L)'
;MDRDQSKDSKDVDANVELPLQPRDARVRALLDKLERYARGDWQSDYASSHVPPSAKEQQDSFVQAYLRTLNTGDEETLLKLKGIAKKRVSYILQLREESPEPFQSIDDLQKIGLSAKQVKGLMKKEFGKIFD
;
A
#
# COMPACT_ATOMS: atom_id res chain seq x y z
N MET A 1 5.97 64.50 44.85
CA MET A 1 7.07 63.62 44.41
C MET A 1 6.86 62.38 45.27
N ASP A 2 6.43 61.23 44.75
CA ASP A 2 6.84 60.59 43.50
C ASP A 2 5.73 59.73 42.89
N ARG A 3 5.79 59.67 41.57
CA ARG A 3 4.90 58.96 40.64
C ARG A 3 5.67 57.71 40.23
N ASP A 4 5.21 56.53 40.62
CA ASP A 4 5.70 55.29 40.02
C ASP A 4 4.52 54.51 39.45
N GLN A 5 4.20 54.85 38.20
CA GLN A 5 3.41 54.03 37.30
C GLN A 5 4.42 53.18 36.52
N SER A 6 4.55 51.91 36.88
CA SER A 6 5.22 50.93 36.02
C SER A 6 4.16 50.10 35.30
N LYS A 7 3.79 50.58 34.11
CA LYS A 7 3.21 49.76 33.04
C LYS A 7 4.34 49.53 32.05
N ASP A 8 4.70 48.28 31.78
CA ASP A 8 4.96 47.77 30.43
C ASP A 8 5.39 46.29 30.50
N SER A 9 4.58 45.40 29.94
CA SER A 9 5.08 44.36 29.03
C SER A 9 3.93 43.62 28.39
N LYS A 10 3.60 44.16 27.20
CA LYS A 10 3.36 43.47 25.93
C LYS A 10 2.85 42.03 25.94
N ASP A 11 1.69 41.94 25.31
CA ASP A 11 1.13 40.86 24.52
C ASP A 11 2.18 39.91 23.91
N VAL A 12 1.96 38.61 24.09
CA VAL A 12 2.11 37.61 23.03
C VAL A 12 1.03 36.56 23.23
N ASP A 13 -0.09 36.73 22.52
CA ASP A 13 -1.01 35.63 22.23
C ASP A 13 -0.26 34.58 21.39
N ALA A 14 0.43 33.68 22.08
CA ALA A 14 0.97 32.48 21.49
C ALA A 14 -0.18 31.47 21.35
N ASN A 15 -1.06 31.71 20.37
CA ASN A 15 -1.82 30.64 19.75
C ASN A 15 -0.83 29.74 19.00
N VAL A 16 -0.06 28.95 19.76
CA VAL A 16 0.66 27.81 19.23
C VAL A 16 -0.41 26.77 18.95
N GLU A 17 -0.91 26.78 17.72
CA GLU A 17 -1.68 25.68 17.19
C GLU A 17 -0.76 24.45 17.20
N LEU A 18 -0.84 23.69 18.30
CA LEU A 18 -0.16 22.41 18.45
C LEU A 18 -0.62 21.53 17.28
N PRO A 19 0.31 20.96 16.49
CA PRO A 19 -0.05 20.13 15.35
C PRO A 19 -0.95 19.00 15.85
N LEU A 20 -2.12 18.85 15.23
CA LEU A 20 -3.14 17.84 15.56
C LEU A 20 -2.48 16.48 15.74
N GLN A 21 -2.29 16.08 17.00
CA GLN A 21 -1.73 14.78 17.36
C GLN A 21 -2.69 13.69 16.83
N PRO A 22 -2.23 12.73 16.01
CA PRO A 22 -3.09 11.66 15.50
C PRO A 22 -3.76 10.97 16.69
N ARG A 23 -5.09 10.92 16.74
CA ARG A 23 -5.79 10.32 17.91
C ARG A 23 -5.60 8.81 18.02
N ASP A 24 -5.18 8.17 16.93
CA ASP A 24 -4.98 6.73 16.86
C ASP A 24 -3.62 6.32 17.44
N ALA A 25 -3.65 5.44 18.44
CA ALA A 25 -2.46 4.93 19.12
C ALA A 25 -1.49 4.23 18.15
N ARG A 26 -2.00 3.61 17.08
CA ARG A 26 -1.18 2.91 16.09
C ARG A 26 -0.41 3.90 15.21
N VAL A 27 -1.04 5.01 14.86
CA VAL A 27 -0.41 6.08 14.06
C VAL A 27 0.65 6.81 14.88
N ARG A 28 0.39 7.05 16.17
CA ARG A 28 1.40 7.61 17.10
C ARG A 28 2.63 6.71 17.23
N ALA A 29 2.41 5.41 17.42
CA ALA A 29 3.50 4.45 17.55
C ALA A 29 4.35 4.36 16.27
N LEU A 30 3.73 4.48 15.10
CA LEU A 30 4.44 4.46 13.82
C LEU A 30 5.28 5.74 13.61
N LEU A 31 4.73 6.91 13.94
CA LEU A 31 5.43 8.19 13.85
C LEU A 31 6.64 8.25 14.78
N ASP A 32 6.46 7.85 16.03
CA ASP A 32 7.56 7.77 17.00
C ASP A 32 8.68 6.81 16.53
N LYS A 33 8.30 5.68 15.90
CA LYS A 33 9.25 4.73 15.30
C LYS A 33 10.04 5.34 14.13
N LEU A 34 9.38 6.11 13.27
CA LEU A 34 10.03 6.80 12.14
C LEU A 34 10.97 7.91 12.60
N GLU A 35 10.59 8.68 13.61
CA GLU A 35 11.45 9.73 14.17
C GLU A 35 12.70 9.19 14.86
N ARG A 36 12.61 8.00 15.49
CA ARG A 36 13.78 7.32 16.06
C ARG A 36 14.74 6.83 14.98
N TYR A 37 14.22 6.35 13.84
CA TYR A 37 15.03 5.97 12.68
C TYR A 37 15.77 7.18 12.09
N ALA A 38 15.08 8.32 11.92
CA ALA A 38 15.68 9.54 11.39
C ALA A 38 16.78 10.13 12.29
N ARG A 39 16.73 9.86 13.60
CA ARG A 39 17.71 10.33 14.59
C ARG A 39 18.97 9.46 14.69
N GLY A 40 18.99 8.27 14.09
CA GLY A 40 20.18 7.40 14.08
C GLY A 40 20.52 6.72 15.42
N ASP A 41 19.71 6.92 16.46
CA ASP A 41 19.90 6.36 17.81
C ASP A 41 19.50 4.88 17.94
N TRP A 42 19.35 4.17 16.82
CA TRP A 42 18.98 2.75 16.83
C TRP A 42 20.22 1.85 16.84
N GLN A 43 20.71 1.51 18.03
CA GLN A 43 21.56 0.32 18.21
C GLN A 43 20.68 -0.94 18.20
N SER A 44 20.96 -1.84 17.25
CA SER A 44 20.09 -2.95 16.86
C SER A 44 20.56 -4.30 17.41
N ASP A 45 19.83 -4.86 18.37
CA ASP A 45 19.85 -6.31 18.65
C ASP A 45 18.80 -7.06 17.79
N TYR A 46 18.08 -6.32 16.95
CA TYR A 46 16.93 -6.79 16.16
C TYR A 46 17.35 -7.34 14.79
N ALA A 47 18.21 -8.35 14.81
CA ALA A 47 18.45 -9.22 13.65
C ALA A 47 17.26 -10.17 13.36
N SER A 48 16.05 -9.88 13.86
CA SER A 48 14.87 -10.68 13.63
C SER A 48 13.70 -9.82 13.16
N SER A 49 13.64 -9.66 11.83
CA SER A 49 12.42 -9.66 11.03
C SER A 49 11.29 -8.74 11.49
N HIS A 50 11.27 -7.49 11.01
CA HIS A 50 10.07 -6.79 10.50
C HIS A 50 10.45 -5.37 10.07
N VAL A 51 11.13 -5.28 8.93
CA VAL A 51 11.01 -4.09 8.08
C VAL A 51 9.58 -4.14 7.53
N PRO A 52 8.73 -3.11 7.73
CA PRO A 52 7.43 -3.10 7.09
C PRO A 52 7.65 -3.13 5.56
N PRO A 53 6.99 -4.04 4.83
CA PRO A 53 7.22 -4.16 3.39
C PRO A 53 6.88 -2.84 2.71
N SER A 54 7.77 -2.40 1.83
CA SER A 54 7.55 -1.21 1.02
C SER A 54 6.33 -1.39 0.11
N ALA A 55 5.76 -0.28 -0.36
CA ALA A 55 4.64 -0.30 -1.30
C ALA A 55 4.96 -1.12 -2.57
N LYS A 56 6.23 -1.10 -3.00
CA LYS A 56 6.70 -1.89 -4.14
C LYS A 56 6.62 -3.39 -3.86
N GLU A 57 7.08 -3.85 -2.70
CA GLU A 57 7.05 -5.26 -2.29
C GLU A 57 5.61 -5.76 -2.09
N GLN A 58 4.74 -4.91 -1.54
CA GLN A 58 3.31 -5.22 -1.43
C GLN A 58 2.66 -5.34 -2.81
N GLN A 59 3.03 -4.45 -3.74
CA GLN A 59 2.52 -4.51 -5.12
C GLN A 59 2.98 -5.79 -5.81
N ASP A 60 4.26 -6.14 -5.67
CA ASP A 60 4.84 -7.32 -6.28
C ASP A 60 4.22 -8.60 -5.68
N SER A 61 3.97 -8.63 -4.37
CA SER A 61 3.23 -9.71 -3.70
C SER A 61 1.79 -9.85 -4.20
N PHE A 62 1.06 -8.74 -4.36
CA PHE A 62 -0.29 -8.74 -4.92
C PHE A 62 -0.30 -9.27 -6.36
N VAL A 63 0.65 -8.80 -7.18
CA VAL A 63 0.83 -9.26 -8.57
C VAL A 63 1.09 -10.76 -8.62
N GLN A 64 2.01 -11.27 -7.80
CA GLN A 64 2.32 -12.69 -7.74
C GLN A 64 1.11 -13.52 -7.30
N ALA A 65 0.36 -13.05 -6.30
CA ALA A 65 -0.86 -13.72 -5.87
C ALA A 65 -1.91 -13.77 -7.00
N TYR A 66 -2.08 -12.67 -7.73
CA TYR A 66 -3.00 -12.61 -8.87
C TYR A 66 -2.60 -13.58 -9.98
N LEU A 67 -1.33 -13.61 -10.36
CA LEU A 67 -0.80 -14.54 -11.38
C LEU A 67 -0.93 -16.00 -10.95
N ARG A 68 -0.62 -16.30 -9.68
CA ARG A 68 -0.79 -17.64 -9.12
C ARG A 68 -2.25 -18.09 -9.22
N THR A 69 -3.20 -17.23 -8.88
CA THR A 69 -4.62 -17.54 -9.05
C THR A 69 -4.98 -17.77 -10.52
N LEU A 70 -4.43 -17.01 -11.47
CA LEU A 70 -4.62 -17.25 -12.90
C LEU A 70 -4.01 -18.56 -13.40
N ASN A 71 -2.94 -19.06 -12.78
CA ASN A 71 -2.29 -20.33 -13.17
C ASN A 71 -2.93 -21.55 -12.49
N THR A 72 -3.43 -21.43 -11.26
CA THR A 72 -3.87 -22.58 -10.46
C THR A 72 -5.33 -22.54 -9.99
N GLY A 73 -6.00 -21.39 -10.04
CA GLY A 73 -7.35 -21.22 -9.50
C GLY A 73 -8.42 -21.94 -10.33
N ASP A 74 -9.44 -22.49 -9.68
CA ASP A 74 -10.61 -23.09 -10.32
C ASP A 74 -11.54 -22.04 -10.97
N GLU A 75 -12.56 -22.49 -11.71
CA GLU A 75 -13.49 -21.60 -12.43
C GLU A 75 -14.15 -20.55 -11.51
N GLU A 76 -14.57 -20.95 -10.30
CA GLU A 76 -15.25 -20.06 -9.35
C GLU A 76 -14.28 -19.01 -8.80
N THR A 77 -13.06 -19.44 -8.43
CA THR A 77 -12.00 -18.55 -7.97
C THR A 77 -11.61 -17.54 -9.05
N LEU A 78 -11.53 -17.97 -10.32
CA LEU A 78 -11.24 -17.08 -11.45
C LEU A 78 -12.39 -16.10 -11.74
N LEU A 79 -13.64 -16.51 -11.59
CA LEU A 79 -14.80 -15.62 -11.74
C LEU A 79 -14.88 -14.53 -10.66
N LYS A 80 -14.33 -14.81 -9.47
CA LYS A 80 -14.21 -13.81 -8.39
C LYS A 80 -13.11 -12.78 -8.66
N LEU A 81 -12.16 -13.07 -9.56
CA LEU A 81 -11.12 -12.11 -9.93
C LEU A 81 -11.74 -10.94 -10.69
N LYS A 82 -11.49 -9.74 -10.18
CA LYS A 82 -11.93 -8.51 -10.82
C LYS A 82 -11.32 -8.41 -12.22
N GLY A 83 -12.14 -8.00 -13.17
CA GLY A 83 -11.74 -7.88 -14.58
C GLY A 83 -11.72 -9.19 -15.37
N ILE A 84 -11.98 -10.34 -14.73
CA ILE A 84 -12.09 -11.63 -15.39
C ILE A 84 -13.57 -12.00 -15.51
N ALA A 85 -14.05 -12.12 -16.76
CA ALA A 85 -15.41 -12.56 -17.06
C ALA A 85 -15.41 -14.03 -17.48
N LYS A 86 -16.57 -14.71 -17.45
CA LYS A 86 -16.70 -16.14 -17.78
C LYS A 86 -16.01 -16.55 -19.10
N LYS A 87 -16.12 -15.73 -20.15
CA LYS A 87 -15.42 -15.96 -21.43
C LYS A 87 -13.88 -16.05 -21.27
N ARG A 88 -13.30 -15.20 -20.43
CA ARG A 88 -11.86 -15.22 -20.12
C ARG A 88 -11.48 -16.39 -19.25
N VAL A 89 -12.36 -16.81 -18.33
CA VAL A 89 -12.12 -17.99 -17.49
C VAL A 89 -11.97 -19.25 -18.34
N SER A 90 -12.91 -19.49 -19.26
CA SER A 90 -12.81 -20.63 -20.19
C SER A 90 -11.51 -20.59 -21.00
N TYR A 91 -11.09 -19.40 -21.44
CA TYR A 91 -9.85 -19.25 -22.20
C TYR A 91 -8.59 -19.42 -21.35
N ILE A 92 -8.58 -18.96 -20.09
CA ILE A 92 -7.50 -19.20 -19.13
C ILE A 92 -7.32 -20.70 -18.91
N LEU A 93 -8.41 -21.45 -18.72
CA LEU A 93 -8.34 -22.90 -18.53
C LEU A 93 -7.76 -23.61 -19.75
N GLN A 94 -8.18 -23.22 -20.96
CA GLN A 94 -7.61 -23.75 -22.20
C GLN A 94 -6.10 -23.46 -22.32
N LEU A 95 -5.66 -22.24 -21.98
CA LEU A 95 -4.23 -21.89 -22.00
C LEU A 95 -3.39 -22.75 -21.05
N ARG A 96 -3.97 -23.20 -19.92
CA ARG A 96 -3.28 -24.07 -18.96
C ARG A 96 -3.08 -25.50 -19.49
N GLU A 97 -3.96 -25.96 -20.38
CA GLU A 97 -3.80 -27.26 -21.03
C GLU A 97 -2.61 -27.25 -22.00
N GLU A 98 -2.37 -26.12 -22.67
CA GLU A 98 -1.24 -25.94 -23.59
C GLU A 98 0.08 -25.66 -22.84
N SER A 99 0.03 -24.91 -21.75
CA SER A 99 1.20 -24.56 -20.94
C SER A 99 0.84 -24.50 -19.45
N PRO A 100 1.54 -25.21 -18.56
CA PRO A 100 1.15 -25.28 -17.15
C PRO A 100 1.22 -23.94 -16.39
N GLU A 101 2.03 -22.97 -16.86
CA GLU A 101 2.12 -21.62 -16.27
C GLU A 101 2.09 -20.54 -17.37
N PRO A 102 0.91 -20.26 -17.96
CA PRO A 102 0.81 -19.38 -19.13
C PRO A 102 0.97 -17.88 -18.81
N PHE A 103 0.85 -17.51 -17.53
CA PHE A 103 0.97 -16.14 -17.03
C PHE A 103 2.17 -16.01 -16.07
N GLN A 104 3.23 -15.33 -16.51
CA GLN A 104 4.45 -15.08 -15.72
C GLN A 104 4.57 -13.62 -15.27
N SER A 105 3.92 -12.73 -16.00
CA SER A 105 3.96 -11.29 -15.80
C SER A 105 2.57 -10.68 -15.96
N ILE A 106 2.39 -9.48 -15.43
CA ILE A 106 1.13 -8.74 -15.56
C ILE A 106 0.82 -8.39 -17.03
N ASP A 107 1.83 -8.28 -17.89
CA ASP A 107 1.65 -8.06 -19.32
C ASP A 107 1.04 -9.27 -20.03
N ASP A 108 1.18 -10.48 -19.48
CA ASP A 108 0.57 -11.69 -20.06
C ASP A 108 -0.96 -11.68 -20.01
N LEU A 109 -1.57 -10.81 -19.20
CA LEU A 109 -3.01 -10.58 -19.23
C LEU A 109 -3.48 -10.06 -20.60
N GLN A 110 -2.58 -9.52 -21.43
CA GLN A 110 -2.88 -9.16 -22.81
C GLN A 110 -3.27 -10.37 -23.66
N LYS A 111 -2.75 -11.57 -23.36
CA LYS A 111 -3.11 -12.83 -24.04
C LYS A 111 -4.61 -13.12 -23.90
N ILE A 112 -5.21 -12.80 -22.76
CA ILE A 112 -6.66 -12.99 -22.50
C ILE A 112 -7.52 -11.77 -22.90
N GLY A 113 -6.97 -10.91 -23.76
CA GLY A 113 -7.67 -9.76 -24.33
C GLY A 113 -7.90 -8.60 -23.37
N LEU A 114 -7.00 -8.39 -22.40
CA LEU A 114 -6.94 -7.16 -21.61
C LEU A 114 -5.93 -6.20 -22.22
N SER A 115 -6.32 -4.96 -22.52
CA SER A 115 -5.34 -3.94 -22.93
C SER A 115 -4.41 -3.55 -21.77
N ALA A 116 -3.17 -3.15 -22.07
CA ALA A 116 -2.23 -2.65 -21.07
C ALA A 116 -2.82 -1.53 -20.18
N LYS A 117 -3.68 -0.68 -20.76
CA LYS A 117 -4.39 0.38 -20.02
C LYS A 117 -5.39 -0.18 -19.02
N GLN A 118 -6.14 -1.22 -19.40
CA GLN A 118 -7.07 -1.90 -18.49
C GLN A 118 -6.31 -2.61 -17.36
N VAL A 119 -5.21 -3.28 -17.68
CA VAL A 119 -4.36 -3.97 -16.72
C VAL A 119 -3.79 -2.97 -15.69
N LYS A 120 -3.18 -1.87 -16.15
CA LYS A 120 -2.67 -0.80 -15.27
C LYS A 120 -3.77 -0.19 -14.41
N GLY A 121 -4.94 0.05 -14.99
CA GLY A 121 -6.10 0.58 -14.27
C GLY A 121 -6.62 -0.38 -13.20
N LEU A 122 -6.60 -1.68 -13.46
CA LEU A 122 -7.00 -2.71 -12.50
C LEU A 122 -6.03 -2.78 -11.33
N MET A 123 -4.73 -2.86 -11.61
CA MET A 123 -3.69 -2.88 -10.58
C MET A 123 -3.76 -1.63 -9.69
N LYS A 124 -3.94 -0.44 -10.27
CA LYS A 124 -4.09 0.80 -9.49
C LYS A 124 -5.34 0.80 -8.61
N LYS A 125 -6.47 0.27 -9.09
CA LYS A 125 -7.72 0.23 -8.32
C LYS A 125 -7.69 -0.80 -7.21
N GLU A 126 -7.18 -2.00 -7.47
CA GLU A 126 -7.14 -3.06 -6.47
C GLU A 126 -6.04 -2.80 -5.44
N PHE A 127 -4.86 -2.37 -5.87
CA PHE A 127 -3.79 -1.96 -4.95
C PHE A 127 -4.17 -0.69 -4.19
N GLY A 128 -4.72 0.33 -4.87
CA GLY A 128 -5.13 1.58 -4.23
C GLY A 128 -6.17 1.37 -3.12
N LYS A 129 -7.10 0.42 -3.27
CA LYS A 129 -8.07 0.06 -2.22
C LYS A 129 -7.47 -0.59 -0.97
N ILE A 130 -6.28 -1.18 -1.09
CA ILE A 130 -5.59 -1.83 0.03
C ILE A 130 -4.87 -0.78 0.90
N PHE A 131 -4.56 0.39 0.35
CA PHE A 131 -3.79 1.46 1.00
C PHE A 131 -4.55 2.79 1.18
N ASP A 132 -5.87 2.79 0.91
CA ASP A 132 -6.78 3.92 1.19
C ASP A 132 -7.30 3.88 2.63
#